data_AF-A0A2U0RWZ8-F1
#
_entry.id   AF-A0A2U0RWZ8-F1
#
_cell.length_a   1.000
_cell.length_b   1.000
_cell.length_c   1.000
_cell.angle_alpha   90.00
_cell.angle_beta   90.00
_cell.angle_gamma   90.00
#
_symmetry.space_group_name_H-M   'P 1'
#
loop_
_entity.id
_entity.type
_entity.pdbx_description
1 polymer ?
#
loop_
_entity_poly.entity_id
_entity_poly.type
_entity_poly.pdbx_seq_one_letter_code
_entity_poly.pdbx_strand_id
1 'polypeptide(L)'
;MQPQIAQIGKRIDDKLDNALKRVNYTKIALIYLIISIIFSVTILLRFIGVLPYYVSRIGIGLYFLEYYGAACIALFFFSLTLVTYSSNKTLPHYKIMLSLLFLLFVVIILIILMCFVTPAQDYIYLIIPILLTLYISSISMGLKHKLSKKKTGIITLLIVLSIITPNLTVWGYETITLSNANATANINEKILTITQFTRNISTHNLPQFRAHDDLWKYLLSGMGACSENARATTTFLRNVGFDARVVTFPGEDHAFVEIKINGTWMVLDTGYGALTPITRQQRAEMRLTEMGAISFVTTECNGTFMDLTSEYVPTNSIIIKVTNGTEPMTDAEVFLTHLFMDNTRQLPEMNAVLHTNNKGEVTFNLGALTYNENASKYDAFYVIHVNGQQFGNITSNGTGAVCEVKIDLSN
;
A
#
# COMPACT_ATOMS: atom_id res chain seq x y z
N MET A 1 -39.02 -44.38 10.64
CA MET A 1 -38.02 -43.37 10.19
C MET A 1 -37.17 -42.78 11.31
N GLN A 2 -37.73 -42.40 12.47
CA GLN A 2 -36.96 -41.78 13.57
C GLN A 2 -35.73 -42.57 14.09
N PRO A 3 -35.74 -43.92 14.22
CA PRO A 3 -34.59 -44.66 14.76
C PRO A 3 -33.37 -44.63 13.84
N GLN A 4 -33.58 -44.68 12.53
CA GLN A 4 -32.49 -44.66 11.54
C GLN A 4 -31.82 -43.28 11.48
N ILE A 5 -32.59 -42.21 11.61
CA ILE A 5 -32.07 -40.83 11.66
C ILE A 5 -31.19 -40.63 12.90
N ALA A 6 -31.64 -41.11 14.08
CA ALA A 6 -30.85 -41.04 15.31
C ALA A 6 -29.53 -41.85 15.21
N GLN A 7 -29.57 -43.02 14.56
CA GLN A 7 -28.40 -43.86 14.35
C GLN A 7 -27.39 -43.23 13.38
N ILE A 8 -27.86 -42.56 12.33
CA ILE A 8 -27.02 -41.81 11.39
C ILE A 8 -26.37 -40.62 12.11
N GLY A 9 -27.13 -39.86 12.90
CA GLY A 9 -26.62 -38.75 13.71
C GLY A 9 -25.47 -39.18 14.62
N LYS A 10 -25.68 -40.25 15.41
CA LYS A 10 -24.64 -40.80 16.29
C LYS A 10 -23.38 -41.24 15.53
N ARG A 11 -23.53 -41.90 14.37
CA ARG A 11 -22.37 -42.31 13.55
C ARG A 11 -21.58 -41.11 13.00
N ILE A 12 -22.26 -40.01 12.67
CA ILE A 12 -21.60 -38.79 12.22
C ILE A 12 -20.85 -38.14 13.38
N ASP A 13 -21.48 -38.02 14.55
CA ASP A 13 -20.86 -37.45 15.75
C ASP A 13 -19.62 -38.25 16.18
N ASP A 14 -19.71 -39.59 16.19
CA ASP A 14 -18.58 -40.46 16.52
C ASP A 14 -17.42 -40.32 15.51
N LYS A 15 -17.74 -40.19 14.20
CA LYS A 15 -16.73 -39.96 13.16
C LYS A 15 -16.07 -38.59 13.30
N LEU A 16 -16.86 -37.55 13.58
CA LEU A 16 -16.35 -36.19 13.78
C LEU A 16 -15.49 -36.11 15.04
N ASP A 17 -15.93 -36.69 16.15
CA ASP A 17 -15.17 -36.71 17.40
C ASP A 17 -13.84 -37.49 17.23
N ASN A 18 -13.86 -38.60 16.49
CA ASN A 18 -12.64 -39.33 16.14
C ASN A 18 -11.72 -38.55 15.19
N ALA A 19 -12.27 -37.80 14.22
CA ALA A 19 -11.47 -36.93 13.37
C ALA A 19 -10.81 -35.80 14.18
N LEU A 20 -11.57 -35.15 15.07
CA LEU A 20 -11.08 -34.09 15.96
C LEU A 20 -10.01 -34.59 16.94
N LYS A 21 -10.17 -35.79 17.49
CA LYS A 21 -9.15 -36.42 18.36
C LYS A 21 -7.82 -36.67 17.65
N ARG A 22 -7.85 -36.82 16.32
CA ARG A 22 -6.64 -36.98 15.50
C ARG A 22 -5.98 -35.63 15.16
N VAL A 23 -6.68 -34.50 15.33
CA VAL A 23 -6.09 -33.18 15.12
C VAL A 23 -5.19 -32.83 16.28
N ASN A 24 -3.88 -32.78 16.02
CA ASN A 24 -2.90 -32.32 17.00
C ASN A 24 -2.81 -30.78 16.99
N TYR A 25 -3.67 -30.13 17.77
CA TYR A 25 -3.72 -28.67 17.89
C TYR A 25 -2.37 -28.04 18.29
N THR A 26 -1.59 -28.72 19.14
CA THR A 26 -0.23 -28.28 19.49
C THR A 26 0.68 -28.26 18.27
N LYS A 27 0.60 -29.27 17.40
CA LYS A 27 1.38 -29.32 16.15
C LYS A 27 0.98 -28.18 15.20
N ILE A 28 -0.31 -27.87 15.08
CA ILE A 28 -0.78 -26.76 14.23
C ILE A 28 -0.28 -25.41 14.78
N ALA A 29 -0.45 -25.17 16.08
CA ALA A 29 0.04 -23.95 16.72
C ALA A 29 1.57 -23.80 16.60
N LEU A 30 2.30 -24.93 16.68
CA LEU A 30 3.76 -24.94 16.48
C LEU A 30 4.13 -24.63 15.03
N ILE A 31 3.43 -25.19 14.05
CA ILE A 31 3.65 -24.86 12.62
C ILE A 31 3.41 -23.37 12.39
N TYR A 32 2.35 -22.81 12.96
CA TYR A 32 2.06 -21.39 12.85
C TYR A 32 3.16 -20.51 13.49
N LEU A 33 3.62 -20.87 14.69
CA LEU A 33 4.76 -20.19 15.30
C LEU A 33 6.01 -20.26 14.41
N ILE A 34 6.30 -21.40 13.82
CA ILE A 34 7.44 -21.56 12.92
C ILE A 34 7.30 -20.62 11.70
N ILE A 35 6.12 -20.55 11.09
CA ILE A 35 5.83 -19.64 9.97
C ILE A 35 6.05 -18.18 10.40
N SER A 36 5.51 -17.77 11.55
CA SER A 36 5.67 -16.44 12.09
C SER A 36 7.13 -16.08 12.38
N ILE A 37 7.90 -17.02 12.94
CA ILE A 37 9.34 -16.83 13.18
C ILE A 37 10.06 -16.68 11.85
N ILE A 38 9.78 -17.52 10.85
CA ILE A 38 10.39 -17.40 9.52
C ILE A 38 10.04 -16.06 8.88
N PHE A 39 8.79 -15.60 9.03
CA PHE A 39 8.36 -14.30 8.53
C PHE A 39 9.06 -13.14 9.24
N SER A 40 9.19 -13.21 10.56
CA SER A 40 9.93 -12.22 11.37
C SER A 40 11.41 -12.18 10.99
N VAL A 41 12.04 -13.34 10.79
CA VAL A 41 13.41 -13.44 10.27
C VAL A 41 13.50 -12.87 8.86
N THR A 42 12.50 -13.09 8.01
CA THR A 42 12.47 -12.51 6.66
C THR A 42 12.38 -10.98 6.71
N ILE A 43 11.51 -10.43 7.56
CA ILE A 43 11.43 -8.98 7.83
C ILE A 43 12.79 -8.44 8.30
N LEU A 44 13.37 -9.09 9.30
CA LEU A 44 14.69 -8.78 9.85
C LEU A 44 15.77 -8.74 8.77
N LEU A 45 15.89 -9.81 7.98
CA LEU A 45 16.92 -9.93 6.96
C LEU A 45 16.73 -8.90 5.82
N ARG A 46 15.49 -8.45 5.56
CA ARG A 46 15.24 -7.30 4.67
C ARG A 46 15.77 -6.01 5.27
N PHE A 47 15.48 -5.70 6.53
CA PHE A 47 15.96 -4.47 7.15
C PHE A 47 17.48 -4.32 7.10
N ILE A 48 18.22 -5.41 7.31
CA ILE A 48 19.69 -5.41 7.23
C ILE A 48 20.25 -5.55 5.81
N GLY A 49 19.40 -5.53 4.77
CA GLY A 49 19.81 -5.56 3.36
C GLY A 49 20.42 -6.88 2.89
N VAL A 50 20.25 -7.96 3.66
CA VAL A 50 20.84 -9.27 3.34
C VAL A 50 20.01 -10.03 2.32
N LEU A 51 18.69 -9.83 2.29
CA LEU A 51 17.84 -10.54 1.34
C LEU A 51 17.88 -9.87 -0.04
N PRO A 52 18.35 -10.59 -1.07
CA PRO A 52 18.22 -10.12 -2.44
C PRO A 52 16.75 -9.92 -2.80
N TYR A 53 16.51 -9.04 -3.76
CA TYR A 53 15.18 -8.76 -4.31
C TYR A 53 14.34 -10.01 -4.60
N TYR A 54 14.92 -11.12 -5.10
CA TYR A 54 14.16 -12.34 -5.42
C TYR A 54 13.60 -13.07 -4.20
N VAL A 55 14.22 -12.94 -3.02
CA VAL A 55 13.74 -13.56 -1.78
C VAL A 55 12.59 -12.76 -1.18
N SER A 56 12.40 -11.51 -1.59
CA SER A 56 11.26 -10.69 -1.17
C SER A 56 9.90 -11.33 -1.50
N ARG A 57 9.81 -12.11 -2.58
CA ARG A 57 8.60 -12.86 -2.95
C ARG A 57 8.22 -13.93 -1.93
N ILE A 58 9.20 -14.51 -1.22
CA ILE A 58 8.93 -15.41 -0.10
C ILE A 58 8.28 -14.63 1.04
N GLY A 59 8.75 -13.40 1.31
CA GLY A 59 8.13 -12.50 2.29
C GLY A 59 6.65 -12.21 2.00
N ILE A 60 6.28 -12.07 0.73
CA ILE A 60 4.89 -11.90 0.30
C ILE A 60 4.06 -13.15 0.63
N GLY A 61 4.55 -14.34 0.22
CA GLY A 61 3.87 -15.60 0.52
C GLY A 61 3.70 -15.84 2.03
N LEU A 62 4.72 -15.48 2.82
CA LEU A 62 4.68 -15.53 4.28
C LEU A 62 3.68 -14.53 4.86
N TYR A 63 3.62 -13.29 4.33
CA TYR A 63 2.60 -12.32 4.71
C TYR A 63 1.18 -12.85 4.44
N PHE A 64 0.94 -13.49 3.29
CA PHE A 64 -0.35 -14.15 3.02
C PHE A 64 -0.67 -15.22 4.03
N LEU A 65 0.29 -16.12 4.27
CA LEU A 65 0.08 -17.26 5.14
C LEU A 65 -0.15 -16.80 6.59
N GLU A 66 0.59 -15.79 7.04
CA GLU A 66 0.56 -15.27 8.39
C GLU A 66 -0.71 -14.48 8.68
N TYR A 67 -1.18 -13.67 7.74
CA TYR A 67 -2.34 -12.81 7.98
C TYR A 67 -3.64 -13.42 7.44
N TYR A 68 -3.65 -13.81 6.16
CA TYR A 68 -4.85 -14.40 5.55
C TYR A 68 -5.00 -15.87 5.93
N GLY A 69 -3.93 -16.66 5.83
CA GLY A 69 -3.95 -18.08 6.18
C GLY A 69 -4.32 -18.30 7.65
N ALA A 70 -3.75 -17.51 8.56
CA ALA A 70 -4.09 -17.60 9.99
C ALA A 70 -5.54 -17.23 10.27
N ALA A 71 -6.06 -16.17 9.65
CA ALA A 71 -7.47 -15.80 9.78
C ALA A 71 -8.38 -16.95 9.31
N CYS A 72 -8.07 -17.56 8.16
CA CYS A 72 -8.81 -18.72 7.65
C CYS A 72 -8.79 -19.89 8.65
N ILE A 73 -7.61 -20.23 9.17
CA ILE A 73 -7.44 -21.31 10.14
C ILE A 73 -8.21 -21.01 11.44
N ALA A 74 -8.09 -19.79 11.95
CA ALA A 74 -8.77 -19.32 13.15
C ALA A 74 -10.29 -19.37 13.00
N LEU A 75 -10.82 -18.85 11.88
CA LEU A 75 -12.25 -18.89 11.57
C LEU A 75 -12.75 -20.31 11.39
N PHE A 76 -12.01 -21.18 10.68
CA PHE A 76 -12.36 -22.58 10.51
C PHE A 76 -12.53 -23.29 11.86
N PHE A 77 -11.55 -23.15 12.75
CA PHE A 77 -11.63 -23.80 14.06
C PHE A 77 -12.61 -23.12 15.02
N PHE A 78 -12.80 -21.80 14.94
CA PHE A 78 -13.86 -21.10 15.66
C PHE A 78 -15.23 -21.66 15.28
N SER A 79 -15.47 -21.82 13.98
CA SER A 79 -16.68 -22.45 13.43
C SER A 79 -16.87 -23.85 13.99
N LEU A 80 -15.83 -24.68 13.91
CA LEU A 80 -15.83 -26.05 14.42
C LEU A 80 -16.16 -26.11 15.92
N THR A 81 -15.70 -25.12 16.68
CA THR A 81 -15.97 -25.01 18.11
C THR A 81 -17.41 -24.59 18.41
N LEU A 82 -17.97 -23.64 17.66
CA LEU A 82 -19.38 -23.25 17.78
C LEU A 82 -20.31 -24.44 17.49
N VAL A 83 -19.96 -25.24 16.49
CA VAL A 83 -20.73 -26.42 16.06
C VAL A 83 -20.72 -27.49 17.14
N THR A 84 -19.54 -27.76 17.71
CA THR A 84 -19.39 -28.73 18.81
C THR A 84 -20.07 -28.26 20.09
N TYR A 85 -20.04 -26.97 20.42
CA TYR A 85 -20.73 -26.41 21.60
C TYR A 85 -22.26 -26.45 21.46
N SER A 86 -22.78 -26.13 20.26
CA SER A 86 -24.22 -26.19 19.95
C SER A 86 -24.78 -27.62 19.91
N SER A 87 -23.92 -28.65 19.78
CA SER A 87 -24.31 -30.07 19.73
C SER A 87 -25.20 -30.52 20.90
N ASN A 88 -25.08 -29.88 22.07
CA ASN A 88 -25.77 -30.32 23.29
C ASN A 88 -27.26 -29.94 23.43
N LYS A 89 -27.89 -29.18 22.51
CA LYS A 89 -29.29 -28.69 22.74
C LYS A 89 -30.32 -28.77 21.58
N THR A 90 -29.97 -29.10 20.33
CA THR A 90 -30.93 -29.13 19.16
C THR A 90 -30.66 -30.25 18.12
N LEU A 91 -31.54 -30.45 17.12
CA LEU A 91 -31.48 -31.54 16.10
C LEU A 91 -30.19 -31.52 15.22
N PRO A 92 -29.58 -32.68 14.92
CA PRO A 92 -28.25 -32.80 14.31
C PRO A 92 -28.11 -32.32 12.85
N HIS A 93 -29.16 -32.42 12.02
CA HIS A 93 -29.07 -32.06 10.59
C HIS A 93 -28.99 -30.56 10.33
N TYR A 94 -29.72 -29.75 11.10
CA TYR A 94 -29.70 -28.29 10.97
C TYR A 94 -28.32 -27.71 11.33
N LYS A 95 -27.58 -28.38 12.22
CA LYS A 95 -26.25 -27.94 12.68
C LYS A 95 -25.17 -28.12 11.63
N ILE A 96 -25.13 -29.29 10.98
CA ILE A 96 -24.17 -29.55 9.90
C ILE A 96 -24.41 -28.55 8.76
N MET A 97 -25.69 -28.30 8.42
CA MET A 97 -26.06 -27.31 7.42
C MET A 97 -25.61 -25.89 7.82
N LEU A 98 -25.82 -25.47 9.07
CA LEU A 98 -25.38 -24.16 9.55
C LEU A 98 -23.84 -24.03 9.58
N SER A 99 -23.13 -25.12 9.90
CA SER A 99 -21.66 -25.18 9.87
C SER A 99 -21.11 -25.00 8.46
N LEU A 100 -21.72 -25.71 7.50
CA LEU A 100 -21.33 -25.65 6.10
C LEU A 100 -21.70 -24.30 5.49
N LEU A 101 -22.86 -23.74 5.84
CA LEU A 101 -23.26 -22.39 5.43
C LEU A 101 -22.34 -21.32 6.01
N PHE A 102 -21.93 -21.44 7.28
CA PHE A 102 -21.00 -20.50 7.88
C PHE A 102 -19.58 -20.64 7.33
N LEU A 103 -19.10 -21.87 7.11
CA LEU A 103 -17.82 -22.11 6.46
C LEU A 103 -17.81 -21.57 5.03
N LEU A 104 -18.89 -21.84 4.27
CA LEU A 104 -19.09 -21.30 2.94
C LEU A 104 -19.15 -19.77 2.97
N PHE A 105 -19.84 -19.18 3.95
CA PHE A 105 -19.88 -17.73 4.16
C PHE A 105 -18.50 -17.17 4.46
N VAL A 106 -17.70 -17.81 5.33
CA VAL A 106 -16.32 -17.42 5.60
C VAL A 106 -15.45 -17.52 4.35
N VAL A 107 -15.54 -18.62 3.61
CA VAL A 107 -14.80 -18.81 2.35
C VAL A 107 -15.22 -17.77 1.32
N ILE A 108 -16.52 -17.46 1.21
CA ILE A 108 -17.04 -16.41 0.33
C ILE A 108 -16.54 -15.04 0.77
N ILE A 109 -16.58 -14.71 2.07
CA ILE A 109 -16.03 -13.46 2.62
C ILE A 109 -14.54 -13.36 2.29
N LEU A 110 -13.77 -14.44 2.42
CA LEU A 110 -12.34 -14.47 2.11
C LEU A 110 -12.07 -14.33 0.62
N ILE A 111 -12.86 -14.99 -0.24
CA ILE A 111 -12.79 -14.83 -1.70
C ILE A 111 -13.16 -13.39 -2.06
N ILE A 112 -14.19 -12.79 -1.43
CA ILE A 112 -14.56 -11.39 -1.63
C ILE A 112 -13.44 -10.46 -1.16
N LEU A 113 -12.83 -10.71 0.00
CA LEU A 113 -11.70 -9.92 0.51
C LEU A 113 -10.46 -10.05 -0.39
N MET A 114 -10.23 -11.24 -0.98
CA MET A 114 -9.12 -11.48 -1.91
C MET A 114 -9.40 -10.93 -3.32
N CYS A 115 -10.66 -10.94 -3.77
CA CYS A 115 -11.04 -10.58 -5.15
C CYS A 115 -11.50 -9.13 -5.31
N PHE A 116 -12.00 -8.45 -4.26
CA PHE A 116 -12.83 -7.26 -4.46
C PHE A 116 -12.50 -5.99 -3.68
N VAL A 117 -11.50 -5.91 -2.81
CA VAL A 117 -11.41 -4.70 -1.96
C VAL A 117 -9.99 -4.22 -1.69
N THR A 118 -9.50 -3.31 -2.54
CA THR A 118 -8.36 -2.44 -2.26
C THR A 118 -8.45 -1.75 -0.87
N PRO A 119 -9.60 -1.19 -0.43
CA PRO A 119 -9.66 -0.55 0.89
C PRO A 119 -9.78 -1.51 2.11
N ALA A 120 -10.18 -2.77 1.96
CA ALA A 120 -10.27 -3.69 3.12
C ALA A 120 -8.89 -4.25 3.49
N GLN A 121 -7.95 -4.29 2.53
CA GLN A 121 -6.58 -4.72 2.77
C GLN A 121 -5.85 -3.84 3.77
N ASP A 122 -6.22 -2.55 3.86
CA ASP A 122 -5.61 -1.58 4.75
C ASP A 122 -6.06 -1.73 6.21
N TYR A 123 -7.05 -2.58 6.49
CA TYR A 123 -7.54 -2.83 7.85
C TYR A 123 -7.47 -4.31 8.27
N ILE A 124 -7.05 -5.21 7.36
CA ILE A 124 -7.02 -6.65 7.63
C ILE A 124 -6.08 -7.00 8.80
N TYR A 125 -4.95 -6.31 8.96
CA TYR A 125 -4.05 -6.54 10.09
C TYR A 125 -4.67 -6.11 11.44
N LEU A 126 -5.70 -5.26 11.46
CA LEU A 126 -6.47 -4.89 12.67
C LEU A 126 -7.58 -5.90 12.97
N ILE A 127 -8.20 -6.47 11.92
CA ILE A 127 -9.28 -7.47 12.06
C ILE A 127 -8.73 -8.82 12.53
N ILE A 128 -7.52 -9.18 12.11
CA ILE A 128 -6.90 -10.47 12.43
C ILE A 128 -6.72 -10.69 13.93
N PRO A 129 -6.17 -9.76 14.72
CA PRO A 129 -6.13 -9.86 16.18
C PRO A 129 -7.51 -10.10 16.83
N ILE A 130 -8.57 -9.48 16.30
CA ILE A 130 -9.94 -9.65 16.80
C ILE A 130 -10.44 -11.06 16.49
N LEU A 131 -10.31 -11.52 15.25
CA LEU A 131 -10.71 -12.88 14.84
C LEU A 131 -9.91 -13.96 15.59
N LEU A 132 -8.62 -13.71 15.83
CA LEU A 132 -7.77 -14.59 16.63
C LEU A 132 -8.12 -14.54 18.12
N THR A 133 -8.52 -13.39 18.66
CA THR A 133 -9.02 -13.31 20.05
C THR A 133 -10.33 -14.09 20.20
N LEU A 134 -11.24 -13.99 19.22
CA LEU A 134 -12.46 -14.79 19.18
C LEU A 134 -12.15 -16.29 19.05
N TYR A 135 -11.16 -16.65 18.23
CA TYR A 135 -10.67 -18.02 18.08
C TYR A 135 -10.02 -18.58 19.35
N ILE A 136 -9.12 -17.82 19.98
CA ILE A 136 -8.50 -18.19 21.27
C ILE A 136 -9.58 -18.34 22.33
N SER A 137 -10.55 -17.43 22.36
CA SER A 137 -11.68 -17.48 23.29
C SER A 137 -12.52 -18.73 23.06
N SER A 138 -12.87 -19.06 21.81
CA SER A 138 -13.64 -20.26 21.50
C SER A 138 -12.85 -21.54 21.83
N ILE A 139 -11.58 -21.61 21.46
CA ILE A 139 -10.64 -22.68 21.85
C ILE A 139 -10.62 -22.84 23.37
N SER A 140 -10.51 -21.74 24.10
CA SER A 140 -10.42 -21.79 25.56
C SER A 140 -11.72 -22.28 26.20
N MET A 141 -12.87 -22.03 25.56
CA MET A 141 -14.19 -22.50 26.00
C MET A 141 -14.43 -23.97 25.60
N GLY A 142 -14.10 -24.37 24.37
CA GLY A 142 -14.31 -25.72 23.85
C GLY A 142 -13.28 -26.75 24.32
N LEU A 143 -12.01 -26.36 24.43
CA LEU A 143 -10.93 -27.26 24.85
C LEU A 143 -10.83 -27.42 26.36
N LYS A 144 -11.46 -26.56 27.18
CA LYS A 144 -11.55 -26.77 28.65
C LYS A 144 -12.14 -28.13 29.02
N HIS A 145 -12.93 -28.73 28.14
CA HIS A 145 -13.50 -30.08 28.33
C HIS A 145 -12.59 -31.23 27.86
N LYS A 146 -11.52 -30.98 27.08
CA LYS A 146 -10.72 -32.04 26.42
C LYS A 146 -9.20 -31.92 26.59
N LEU A 147 -8.67 -30.71 26.79
CA LEU A 147 -7.24 -30.47 27.05
C LEU A 147 -7.04 -30.02 28.49
N SER A 148 -5.89 -30.37 29.07
CA SER A 148 -5.50 -29.82 30.36
C SER A 148 -5.29 -28.31 30.26
N LYS A 149 -5.62 -27.57 31.33
CA LYS A 149 -5.42 -26.11 31.42
C LYS A 149 -4.01 -25.68 30.95
N LYS A 150 -2.99 -26.48 31.29
CA LYS A 150 -1.59 -26.27 30.87
C LYS A 150 -1.42 -26.29 29.35
N LYS A 151 -2.01 -27.28 28.64
CA LYS A 151 -1.88 -27.38 27.18
C LYS A 151 -2.60 -26.23 26.46
N THR A 152 -3.79 -25.86 26.93
CA THR A 152 -4.53 -24.71 26.37
C THR A 152 -3.76 -23.40 26.56
N GLY A 153 -3.15 -23.20 27.75
CA GLY A 153 -2.30 -22.04 28.01
C GLY A 153 -1.09 -21.96 27.07
N ILE A 154 -0.39 -23.09 26.85
CA ILE A 154 0.73 -23.15 25.92
C ILE A 154 0.28 -22.81 24.49
N ILE A 155 -0.78 -23.45 23.98
CA ILE A 155 -1.28 -23.19 22.62
C ILE A 155 -1.65 -21.72 22.44
N THR A 156 -2.34 -21.13 23.43
CA THR A 156 -2.72 -19.72 23.40
C THR A 156 -1.49 -18.82 23.34
N LEU A 157 -0.50 -19.08 24.19
CA LEU A 157 0.76 -18.33 24.21
C LEU A 157 1.47 -18.41 22.86
N LEU A 158 1.57 -19.60 22.25
CA LEU A 158 2.23 -19.76 20.95
C LEU A 158 1.55 -18.95 19.85
N ILE A 159 0.21 -18.95 19.81
CA ILE A 159 -0.56 -18.18 18.84
C ILE A 159 -0.36 -16.67 19.06
N VAL A 160 -0.43 -16.21 20.31
CA VAL A 160 -0.20 -14.80 20.67
C VAL A 160 1.21 -14.36 20.26
N LEU A 161 2.23 -15.16 20.57
CA LEU A 161 3.60 -14.89 20.15
C LEU A 161 3.72 -14.83 18.62
N SER A 162 3.02 -15.70 17.89
CA SER A 162 3.07 -15.71 16.42
C SER A 162 2.56 -14.39 15.82
N ILE A 163 1.47 -13.83 16.35
CA ILE A 163 0.94 -12.56 15.86
C ILE A 163 1.84 -11.37 16.24
N ILE A 164 2.34 -11.38 17.47
CA ILE A 164 3.07 -10.24 18.04
C ILE A 164 4.48 -10.16 17.45
N THR A 165 5.13 -11.29 17.13
CA THR A 165 6.55 -11.30 16.75
C THR A 165 6.86 -10.49 15.49
N PRO A 166 6.14 -10.60 14.36
CA PRO A 166 6.40 -9.77 13.17
C PRO A 166 6.24 -8.28 13.45
N ASN A 167 5.20 -7.92 14.22
CA ASN A 167 4.90 -6.54 14.59
C ASN A 167 5.97 -5.94 15.52
N LEU A 168 6.39 -6.71 16.55
CA LEU A 168 7.51 -6.30 17.41
C LEU A 168 8.83 -6.20 16.64
N THR A 169 9.03 -7.06 15.64
CA THR A 169 10.21 -6.98 14.78
C THR A 169 10.22 -5.68 13.99
N VAL A 170 9.11 -5.33 13.34
CA VAL A 170 8.97 -4.04 12.63
C VAL A 170 9.18 -2.87 13.58
N TRP A 171 8.46 -2.83 14.70
CA TRP A 171 8.53 -1.75 15.68
C TRP A 171 9.94 -1.58 16.26
N GLY A 172 10.58 -2.70 16.61
CA GLY A 172 11.94 -2.70 17.15
C GLY A 172 12.95 -2.15 16.13
N TYR A 173 12.85 -2.56 14.86
CA TYR A 173 13.75 -2.08 13.80
C TYR A 173 13.53 -0.61 13.45
N GLU A 174 12.27 -0.16 13.34
CA GLU A 174 11.94 1.25 13.19
C GLU A 174 12.56 2.07 14.32
N THR A 175 12.38 1.64 15.57
CA THR A 175 12.91 2.34 16.76
C THR A 175 14.43 2.40 16.74
N ILE A 176 15.11 1.28 16.44
CA ILE A 176 16.57 1.21 16.35
C ILE A 176 17.08 2.13 15.22
N THR A 177 16.47 2.09 14.04
CA THR A 177 16.85 2.94 12.91
C THR A 177 16.71 4.41 13.25
N LEU A 178 15.58 4.82 13.82
CA LEU A 178 15.35 6.21 14.23
C LEU A 178 16.30 6.64 15.34
N SER A 179 16.56 5.77 16.33
CA SER A 179 17.51 6.04 17.41
C SER A 179 18.94 6.23 16.87
N ASN A 180 19.38 5.33 15.98
CA ASN A 180 20.70 5.41 15.36
C ASN A 180 20.82 6.67 14.51
N ALA A 181 19.84 6.94 13.65
CA ALA A 181 19.82 8.14 12.82
C ALA A 181 19.82 9.43 13.67
N ASN A 182 19.07 9.48 14.77
CA ASN A 182 19.09 10.63 15.68
C ASN A 182 20.43 10.81 16.40
N ALA A 183 21.12 9.71 16.75
CA ALA A 183 22.44 9.75 17.36
C ALA A 183 23.56 10.13 16.37
N THR A 184 23.35 9.94 15.06
CA THR A 184 24.32 10.29 14.03
C THR A 184 24.43 11.79 13.84
N ALA A 185 25.61 12.36 14.12
CA ALA A 185 25.88 13.79 13.95
C ALA A 185 26.08 14.20 12.49
N ASN A 186 26.65 13.32 11.66
CA ASN A 186 26.88 13.60 10.24
C ASN A 186 25.55 13.54 9.45
N ILE A 187 25.16 14.66 8.84
CA ILE A 187 23.89 14.77 8.09
C ILE A 187 23.80 13.75 6.95
N ASN A 188 24.88 13.52 6.20
CA ASN A 188 24.88 12.60 5.08
C ASN A 188 24.74 11.15 5.53
N GLU A 189 25.42 10.76 6.61
CA GLU A 189 25.29 9.42 7.19
C GLU A 189 23.90 9.19 7.78
N LYS A 190 23.31 10.22 8.41
CA LYS A 190 21.93 10.20 8.90
C LYS A 190 20.94 9.94 7.76
N ILE A 191 21.05 10.71 6.67
CA ILE A 191 20.20 10.54 5.47
C ILE A 191 20.42 9.17 4.84
N LEU A 192 21.67 8.73 4.71
CA LEU A 192 22.02 7.44 4.14
C LEU A 192 21.42 6.29 4.94
N THR A 193 21.45 6.37 6.28
CA THR A 193 20.85 5.38 7.18
C THR A 193 19.35 5.22 6.90
N ILE A 194 18.62 6.34 6.85
CA ILE A 194 17.17 6.32 6.55
C ILE A 194 16.90 5.79 5.15
N THR A 195 17.66 6.27 4.17
CA THR A 195 17.48 5.93 2.76
C THR A 195 17.78 4.45 2.47
N GLN A 196 18.84 3.90 3.08
CA GLN A 196 19.15 2.48 2.99
C GLN A 196 18.07 1.63 3.66
N PHE A 197 17.60 2.04 4.84
CA PHE A 197 16.54 1.35 5.55
C PHE A 197 15.27 1.25 4.69
N THR A 198 14.75 2.37 4.17
CA THR A 198 13.52 2.37 3.35
C THR A 198 13.70 1.62 2.03
N ARG A 199 14.84 1.77 1.37
CA ARG A 199 15.15 1.01 0.14
C ARG A 199 15.18 -0.50 0.38
N ASN A 200 15.83 -0.94 1.45
CA ASN A 200 16.00 -2.37 1.74
C ASN A 200 14.68 -3.08 2.10
N ILE A 201 13.69 -2.33 2.59
CA ILE A 201 12.35 -2.83 2.89
C ILE A 201 11.54 -3.02 1.62
N SER A 202 11.74 -2.15 0.62
CA SER A 202 10.92 -2.08 -0.58
C SER A 202 11.00 -3.36 -1.41
N THR A 203 9.84 -3.92 -1.73
CA THR A 203 9.64 -5.08 -2.58
C THR A 203 8.67 -4.68 -3.68
N HIS A 204 9.13 -4.69 -4.93
CA HIS A 204 8.35 -4.22 -6.07
C HIS A 204 7.38 -5.27 -6.61
N ASN A 205 6.35 -4.78 -7.31
CA ASN A 205 5.61 -5.49 -8.36
C ASN A 205 4.58 -6.55 -7.93
N LEU A 206 3.67 -6.24 -7.01
CA LEU A 206 2.29 -6.75 -7.09
C LEU A 206 1.29 -5.61 -6.82
N PRO A 207 0.66 -5.04 -7.87
CA PRO A 207 -0.28 -3.94 -7.72
C PRO A 207 -1.39 -4.19 -6.70
N GLN A 208 -1.82 -5.46 -6.56
CA GLN A 208 -2.92 -5.85 -5.69
C GLN A 208 -2.58 -5.78 -4.19
N PHE A 209 -1.32 -5.58 -3.81
CA PHE A 209 -0.88 -5.60 -2.41
C PHE A 209 -0.05 -4.38 -2.03
N ARG A 210 -0.12 -3.33 -2.84
CA ARG A 210 0.55 -2.06 -2.56
C ARG A 210 0.12 -1.55 -1.18
N ALA A 211 1.09 -1.02 -0.44
CA ALA A 211 0.82 -0.43 0.85
C ALA A 211 0.05 0.89 0.76
N HIS A 212 0.05 1.54 -0.41
CA HIS A 212 -0.59 2.84 -0.62
C HIS A 212 -0.11 3.85 0.43
N ASP A 213 -1.00 4.26 1.32
CA ASP A 213 -0.73 5.30 2.31
C ASP A 213 -0.44 4.71 3.71
N ASP A 214 -0.50 3.38 3.85
CA ASP A 214 -0.28 2.66 5.10
C ASP A 214 1.21 2.33 5.30
N LEU A 215 1.89 3.16 6.08
CA LEU A 215 3.29 2.96 6.44
C LEU A 215 3.52 1.63 7.18
N TRP A 216 2.60 1.19 8.03
CA TRP A 216 2.77 -0.03 8.80
C TRP A 216 2.72 -1.26 7.88
N LYS A 217 1.74 -1.29 6.97
CA LYS A 217 1.65 -2.29 5.90
C LYS A 217 2.91 -2.28 5.04
N TYR A 218 3.44 -1.10 4.70
CA TYR A 218 4.70 -0.98 3.95
C TYR A 218 5.87 -1.61 4.71
N LEU A 219 6.07 -1.28 5.99
CA LEU A 219 7.16 -1.83 6.79
C LEU A 219 7.06 -3.34 7.00
N LEU A 220 5.84 -3.84 7.17
CA LEU A 220 5.57 -5.24 7.43
C LEU A 220 5.67 -6.11 6.17
N SER A 221 5.04 -5.68 5.09
CA SER A 221 4.97 -6.46 3.85
C SER A 221 6.12 -6.15 2.89
N GLY A 222 6.72 -4.96 2.98
CA GLY A 222 7.66 -4.40 2.00
C GLY A 222 6.99 -3.90 0.72
N MET A 223 5.68 -4.06 0.56
CA MET A 223 5.02 -3.90 -0.72
C MET A 223 4.82 -2.43 -1.10
N GLY A 224 5.56 -1.97 -2.10
CA GLY A 224 5.43 -0.61 -2.61
C GLY A 224 6.17 -0.36 -3.91
N ALA A 225 5.78 0.71 -4.59
CA ALA A 225 6.50 1.27 -5.72
C ALA A 225 7.16 2.60 -5.28
N CYS A 226 7.46 3.47 -6.25
CA CYS A 226 8.15 4.73 -6.01
C CYS A 226 7.39 5.62 -4.99
N SER A 227 6.06 5.69 -5.07
CA SER A 227 5.27 6.56 -4.19
C SER A 227 5.23 6.09 -2.73
N GLU A 228 5.04 4.81 -2.45
CA GLU A 228 5.09 4.28 -1.09
C GLU A 228 6.47 4.46 -0.46
N ASN A 229 7.52 4.18 -1.22
CA ASN A 229 8.90 4.36 -0.76
C ASN A 229 9.21 5.84 -0.49
N ALA A 230 8.78 6.75 -1.37
CA ALA A 230 8.93 8.18 -1.17
C ALA A 230 8.20 8.68 0.08
N ARG A 231 6.97 8.21 0.33
CA ARG A 231 6.19 8.53 1.54
C ARG A 231 6.84 8.00 2.81
N ALA A 232 7.29 6.74 2.80
CA ALA A 232 7.99 6.13 3.92
C ALA A 232 9.29 6.92 4.21
N THR A 233 10.12 7.13 3.20
CA THR A 233 11.38 7.90 3.33
C THR A 233 11.12 9.31 3.86
N THR A 234 10.12 10.02 3.35
CA THR A 234 9.71 11.34 3.85
C THR A 234 9.33 11.29 5.32
N THR A 235 8.55 10.29 5.74
CA THR A 235 8.11 10.13 7.14
C THR A 235 9.31 9.91 8.07
N PHE A 236 10.21 9.01 7.71
CA PHE A 236 11.42 8.75 8.52
C PHE A 236 12.35 9.96 8.59
N LEU A 237 12.55 10.69 7.49
CA LEU A 237 13.36 11.91 7.48
C LEU A 237 12.76 13.01 8.38
N ARG A 238 11.44 13.19 8.34
CA ARG A 238 10.73 14.13 9.24
C ARG A 238 10.88 13.72 10.70
N ASN A 239 10.79 12.42 11.01
CA ASN A 239 10.95 11.90 12.37
C ASN A 239 12.35 12.13 12.95
N VAL A 240 13.37 12.38 12.12
CA VAL A 240 14.73 12.72 12.56
C VAL A 240 15.07 14.21 12.35
N GLY A 241 14.05 15.04 12.16
CA GLY A 241 14.13 16.50 12.21
C GLY A 241 14.40 17.21 10.87
N PHE A 242 14.27 16.53 9.73
CA PHE A 242 14.40 17.18 8.42
C PHE A 242 13.07 17.72 7.89
N ASP A 243 13.13 18.88 7.22
CA ASP A 243 12.09 19.27 6.28
C ASP A 243 12.20 18.37 5.04
N ALA A 244 11.24 17.48 4.85
CA ALA A 244 11.16 16.60 3.69
C ALA A 244 9.75 16.64 3.08
N ARG A 245 9.63 16.36 1.78
CA ARG A 245 8.36 16.28 1.05
C ARG A 245 8.43 15.26 -0.08
N VAL A 246 7.29 14.68 -0.40
CA VAL A 246 7.14 13.83 -1.60
C VAL A 246 6.98 14.74 -2.81
N VAL A 247 7.74 14.47 -3.86
CA VAL A 247 7.66 15.16 -5.15
C VAL A 247 7.34 14.12 -6.21
N THR A 248 6.48 14.46 -7.15
CA THR A 248 6.05 13.55 -8.21
C THR A 248 6.25 14.15 -9.60
N PHE A 249 6.46 13.26 -10.56
CA PHE A 249 6.38 13.48 -12.00
C PHE A 249 5.08 12.83 -12.48
N PRO A 250 3.91 13.47 -12.29
CA PRO A 250 2.61 12.86 -12.55
C PRO A 250 2.43 12.45 -14.01
N GLY A 251 3.00 13.21 -14.95
CA GLY A 251 3.00 12.87 -16.38
C GLY A 251 3.79 11.59 -16.68
N GLU A 252 4.81 11.27 -15.88
CA GLU A 252 5.72 10.16 -16.12
C GLU A 252 5.68 9.07 -15.03
N ASP A 253 4.63 9.02 -14.21
CA ASP A 253 4.40 8.01 -13.16
C ASP A 253 5.58 7.78 -12.22
N HIS A 254 6.15 8.87 -11.70
CA HIS A 254 7.28 8.74 -10.79
C HIS A 254 7.11 9.59 -9.54
N ALA A 255 7.68 9.11 -8.43
CA ALA A 255 7.65 9.78 -7.15
C ALA A 255 8.98 9.60 -6.43
N PHE A 256 9.43 10.65 -5.76
CA PHE A 256 10.70 10.69 -5.02
C PHE A 256 10.59 11.69 -3.86
N VAL A 257 11.68 11.91 -3.13
CA VAL A 257 11.71 12.78 -1.96
C VAL A 257 12.57 14.00 -2.24
N GLU A 258 12.09 15.16 -1.80
CA GLU A 258 12.95 16.32 -1.56
C GLU A 258 13.21 16.49 -0.07
N ILE A 259 14.45 16.81 0.29
CA ILE A 259 14.90 17.09 1.66
C ILE A 259 15.63 18.44 1.69
N LYS A 260 15.37 19.26 2.72
CA LYS A 260 16.05 20.53 2.90
C LYS A 260 17.33 20.35 3.71
N ILE A 261 18.47 20.70 3.12
CA ILE A 261 19.79 20.62 3.74
C ILE A 261 20.44 22.00 3.65
N ASN A 262 20.77 22.60 4.80
CA ASN A 262 21.37 23.94 4.88
C ASN A 262 20.59 25.01 4.10
N GLY A 263 19.25 24.93 4.13
CA GLY A 263 18.37 25.89 3.44
C GLY A 263 18.02 25.52 2.00
N THR A 264 18.72 24.58 1.37
CA THR A 264 18.53 24.19 -0.03
C THR A 264 17.76 22.87 -0.14
N TRP A 265 16.78 22.81 -1.04
CA TRP A 265 16.07 21.57 -1.36
C TRP A 265 16.94 20.68 -2.25
N MET A 266 17.17 19.46 -1.80
CA MET A 266 17.93 18.41 -2.47
C MET A 266 17.02 17.22 -2.73
N VAL A 267 17.31 16.44 -3.77
CA VAL A 267 16.53 15.28 -4.20
C VAL A 267 17.12 13.98 -3.66
N LEU A 268 16.26 13.10 -3.15
CA LEU A 268 16.54 11.72 -2.78
C LEU A 268 15.60 10.80 -3.57
N ASP A 269 16.17 10.00 -4.46
CA ASP A 269 15.42 9.07 -5.31
C ASP A 269 15.93 7.64 -5.12
N THR A 270 15.40 7.00 -4.08
CA THR A 270 15.83 5.68 -3.64
C THR A 270 15.48 4.57 -4.66
N GLY A 271 14.43 4.79 -5.46
CA GLY A 271 14.05 3.91 -6.57
C GLY A 271 15.09 3.87 -7.70
N TYR A 272 15.84 4.95 -7.86
CA TYR A 272 16.89 5.09 -8.88
C TYR A 272 18.31 4.91 -8.34
N GLY A 273 18.43 4.36 -7.13
CA GLY A 273 19.73 4.06 -6.52
C GLY A 273 20.48 5.29 -5.99
N ALA A 274 19.89 6.48 -6.06
CA ALA A 274 20.42 7.68 -5.42
C ALA A 274 20.23 7.56 -3.91
N LEU A 275 21.24 6.97 -3.25
CA LEU A 275 21.26 6.81 -1.79
C LEU A 275 21.69 8.08 -1.05
N THR A 276 22.21 9.06 -1.79
CA THR A 276 22.70 10.33 -1.29
C THR A 276 21.95 11.48 -1.96
N PRO A 277 21.75 12.62 -1.28
CA PRO A 277 21.08 13.77 -1.88
C PRO A 277 21.80 14.27 -3.13
N ILE A 278 21.04 14.55 -4.18
CA ILE A 278 21.50 15.19 -5.42
C ILE A 278 20.74 16.49 -5.66
N THR A 279 21.21 17.34 -6.57
CA THR A 279 20.50 18.56 -6.94
C THR A 279 19.27 18.27 -7.81
N ARG A 280 18.32 19.21 -7.88
CA ARG A 280 17.18 19.14 -8.82
C ARG A 280 17.64 19.00 -10.27
N GLN A 281 18.68 19.77 -10.66
CA GLN A 281 19.27 19.72 -11.99
C GLN A 281 19.81 18.33 -12.31
N GLN A 282 20.61 17.74 -11.41
CA GLN A 282 21.13 16.38 -11.60
C GLN A 282 19.99 15.36 -11.74
N ARG A 283 18.94 15.48 -10.91
CA ARG A 283 17.77 14.60 -11.03
C ARG A 283 17.07 14.78 -12.38
N ALA A 284 16.93 16.02 -12.84
CA ALA A 284 16.30 16.34 -14.11
C ALA A 284 17.09 15.76 -15.27
N GLU A 285 18.41 15.95 -15.31
CA GLU A 285 19.32 15.37 -16.30
C GLU A 285 19.20 13.83 -16.36
N MET A 286 19.13 13.18 -15.20
CA MET A 286 18.90 11.72 -15.13
C MET A 286 17.55 11.32 -15.74
N ARG A 287 16.46 12.05 -15.44
CA ARG A 287 15.14 11.74 -16.01
C ARG A 287 15.06 12.00 -17.51
N LEU A 288 15.66 13.10 -17.96
CA LEU A 288 15.70 13.46 -19.38
C LEU A 288 16.50 12.44 -20.18
N THR A 289 17.61 11.93 -19.63
CA THR A 289 18.36 10.83 -20.25
C THR A 289 17.53 9.55 -20.33
N GLU A 290 16.78 9.25 -19.26
CA GLU A 290 15.97 8.04 -19.17
C GLU A 290 14.75 8.08 -20.10
N MET A 291 13.93 9.13 -20.02
CA MET A 291 12.60 9.20 -20.65
C MET A 291 12.50 10.25 -21.76
N GLY A 292 13.48 11.15 -21.90
CA GLY A 292 13.47 12.25 -22.88
C GLY A 292 12.73 13.52 -22.43
N ALA A 293 11.89 13.44 -21.40
CA ALA A 293 11.05 14.56 -20.96
C ALA A 293 10.76 14.55 -19.45
N ILE A 294 10.47 15.75 -18.94
CA ILE A 294 9.79 16.01 -17.66
C ILE A 294 8.70 17.02 -17.99
N SER A 295 7.45 16.58 -17.97
CA SER A 295 6.34 17.43 -18.39
C SER A 295 5.78 18.30 -17.27
N PHE A 296 5.73 17.78 -16.05
CA PHE A 296 5.18 18.48 -14.89
C PHE A 296 5.79 17.90 -13.61
N VAL A 297 6.09 18.77 -12.65
CA VAL A 297 6.63 18.38 -11.34
C VAL A 297 5.78 19.01 -10.26
N THR A 298 5.32 18.21 -9.30
CA THR A 298 4.45 18.72 -8.24
C THR A 298 4.77 18.12 -6.88
N THR A 299 4.30 18.79 -5.84
CA THR A 299 4.32 18.32 -4.46
C THR A 299 3.05 18.76 -3.76
N GLU A 300 2.60 17.99 -2.79
CA GLU A 300 1.53 18.39 -1.88
C GLU A 300 2.13 18.97 -0.60
N CYS A 301 1.73 20.19 -0.26
CA CYS A 301 2.10 20.85 0.99
C CYS A 301 0.83 21.32 1.71
N ASN A 302 0.56 20.77 2.90
CA ASN A 302 -0.61 21.12 3.72
C ASN A 302 -1.95 21.02 2.97
N GLY A 303 -2.13 19.97 2.15
CA GLY A 303 -3.35 19.78 1.35
C GLY A 303 -3.44 20.66 0.11
N THR A 304 -2.39 21.42 -0.21
CA THR A 304 -2.33 22.27 -1.40
C THR A 304 -1.28 21.78 -2.38
N PHE A 305 -1.64 21.77 -3.67
CA PHE A 305 -0.72 21.47 -4.76
C PHE A 305 0.24 22.64 -4.99
N MET A 306 1.51 22.31 -5.15
CA MET A 306 2.55 23.26 -5.52
C MET A 306 3.22 22.76 -6.80
N ASP A 307 3.22 23.61 -7.83
CA ASP A 307 3.97 23.40 -9.07
C ASP A 307 5.46 23.69 -8.82
N LEU A 308 6.30 22.73 -9.16
CA LEU A 308 7.77 22.80 -9.07
C LEU A 308 8.43 22.67 -10.43
N THR A 309 7.68 22.66 -11.53
CA THR A 309 8.20 22.25 -12.85
C THR A 309 9.35 23.14 -13.29
N SER A 310 9.23 24.46 -13.12
CA SER A 310 10.28 25.44 -13.45
C SER A 310 11.55 25.31 -12.61
N GLU A 311 11.49 24.62 -11.47
CA GLU A 311 12.65 24.35 -10.61
C GLU A 311 13.49 23.16 -11.12
N TYR A 312 12.94 22.36 -12.05
CA TYR A 312 13.58 21.17 -12.60
C TYR A 312 13.99 21.36 -14.06
N VAL A 313 13.10 21.95 -14.87
CA VAL A 313 13.30 22.11 -16.31
C VAL A 313 12.75 23.45 -16.81
N PRO A 314 13.25 23.96 -17.95
CA PRO A 314 12.60 25.06 -18.65
C PRO A 314 11.13 24.73 -19.01
N THR A 315 10.24 25.70 -18.88
CA THR A 315 8.79 25.52 -19.04
C THR A 315 8.17 26.50 -20.02
N ASN A 316 7.00 26.15 -20.57
CA ASN A 316 6.04 27.13 -21.08
C ASN A 316 4.92 27.34 -20.06
N SER A 317 4.44 28.58 -19.93
CA SER A 317 3.24 28.87 -19.14
C SER A 317 2.01 28.78 -20.03
N ILE A 318 1.17 27.79 -19.77
CA ILE A 318 -0.09 27.56 -20.48
C ILE A 318 -1.23 28.13 -19.64
N ILE A 319 -1.85 29.20 -20.12
CA ILE A 319 -3.00 29.85 -19.49
C ILE A 319 -4.25 29.34 -20.21
N ILE A 320 -5.07 28.56 -19.50
CA ILE A 320 -6.36 28.11 -20.00
C ILE A 320 -7.42 29.06 -19.45
N LYS A 321 -8.13 29.73 -20.37
CA LYS A 321 -9.18 30.69 -20.08
C LYS A 321 -10.53 30.11 -20.44
N VAL A 322 -11.37 29.91 -19.43
CA VAL A 322 -12.70 29.33 -19.55
C VAL A 322 -13.76 30.42 -19.46
N THR A 323 -14.65 30.48 -20.44
CA THR A 323 -15.77 31.42 -20.48
C THR A 323 -17.10 30.69 -20.73
N ASN A 324 -18.19 31.35 -20.39
CA ASN A 324 -19.54 31.01 -20.86
C ASN A 324 -20.04 32.21 -21.67
N GLY A 325 -19.90 32.14 -22.99
CA GLY A 325 -20.00 33.29 -23.88
C GLY A 325 -18.91 34.30 -23.56
N THR A 326 -19.31 35.53 -23.20
CA THR A 326 -18.37 36.61 -22.86
C THR A 326 -17.97 36.65 -21.38
N GLU A 327 -18.63 35.87 -20.53
CA GLU A 327 -18.42 35.92 -19.08
C GLU A 327 -17.34 34.91 -18.66
N PRO A 328 -16.33 35.32 -17.85
CA PRO A 328 -15.37 34.38 -17.29
C PRO A 328 -16.04 33.40 -16.33
N MET A 329 -15.77 32.10 -16.50
CA MET A 329 -16.29 31.08 -15.60
C MET A 329 -15.35 30.90 -14.42
N THR A 330 -15.75 31.32 -13.24
CA THR A 330 -15.01 31.05 -12.00
C THR A 330 -15.26 29.62 -11.54
N ASP A 331 -14.26 29.00 -10.92
CA ASP A 331 -14.36 27.67 -10.29
C ASP A 331 -14.63 26.50 -11.25
N ALA A 332 -14.46 26.71 -12.57
CA ALA A 332 -14.44 25.62 -13.54
C ALA A 332 -13.27 24.67 -13.25
N GLU A 333 -13.55 23.37 -13.23
CA GLU A 333 -12.56 22.31 -13.02
C GLU A 333 -11.77 22.09 -14.30
N VAL A 334 -10.45 22.16 -14.21
CA VAL A 334 -9.54 21.95 -15.34
C VAL A 334 -8.47 20.94 -14.97
N PHE A 335 -8.30 19.94 -15.83
CA PHE A 335 -7.22 18.97 -15.74
C PHE A 335 -6.73 18.58 -17.12
N LEU A 336 -5.52 18.05 -17.18
CA LEU A 336 -4.88 17.61 -18.41
C LEU A 336 -4.69 16.11 -18.39
N THR A 337 -4.81 15.43 -19.53
CA THR A 337 -4.47 14.01 -19.65
C THR A 337 -3.58 13.72 -20.83
N HIS A 338 -2.68 12.75 -20.72
CA HIS A 338 -1.90 12.25 -21.86
C HIS A 338 -1.60 10.76 -21.70
N LEU A 339 -1.25 10.08 -22.79
CA LEU A 339 -0.76 8.71 -22.74
C LEU A 339 0.73 8.67 -22.40
N PHE A 340 1.12 7.83 -21.44
CA PHE A 340 2.52 7.52 -21.12
C PHE A 340 2.66 6.04 -20.77
N MET A 341 3.53 5.33 -21.51
CA MET A 341 3.75 3.88 -21.40
C MET A 341 2.44 3.07 -21.36
N ASP A 342 1.57 3.28 -22.36
CA ASP A 342 0.24 2.64 -22.48
C ASP A 342 -0.75 2.96 -21.32
N ASN A 343 -0.44 3.92 -20.45
CA ASN A 343 -1.31 4.34 -19.36
C ASN A 343 -1.70 5.81 -19.50
N THR A 344 -2.99 6.14 -19.36
CA THR A 344 -3.43 7.53 -19.29
C THR A 344 -2.99 8.14 -17.95
N ARG A 345 -2.29 9.27 -18.01
CA ARG A 345 -1.86 10.05 -16.85
C ARG A 345 -2.60 11.38 -16.83
N GLN A 346 -2.83 11.89 -15.62
CA GLN A 346 -3.56 13.13 -15.37
C GLN A 346 -2.67 14.14 -14.64
N LEU A 347 -2.82 15.42 -15.00
CA LEU A 347 -2.28 16.57 -14.29
C LEU A 347 -3.41 17.44 -13.74
N PRO A 348 -3.39 17.83 -12.46
CA PRO A 348 -2.51 17.31 -11.40
C PRO A 348 -2.79 15.82 -11.08
N GLU A 349 -1.93 15.19 -10.27
CA GLU A 349 -2.06 13.77 -9.92
C GLU A 349 -3.30 13.47 -9.04
N MET A 350 -3.62 12.18 -8.86
CA MET A 350 -4.55 11.67 -7.83
C MET A 350 -6.01 12.14 -7.93
N ASN A 351 -6.55 12.25 -9.15
CA ASN A 351 -7.89 12.80 -9.39
C ASN A 351 -8.06 14.25 -8.89
N ALA A 352 -6.97 14.95 -8.63
CA ALA A 352 -7.02 16.38 -8.35
C ALA A 352 -7.29 17.15 -9.64
N VAL A 353 -7.93 18.30 -9.47
CA VAL A 353 -8.23 19.26 -10.53
C VAL A 353 -7.77 20.63 -10.08
N LEU A 354 -7.45 21.49 -11.05
CA LEU A 354 -7.24 22.91 -10.78
C LEU A 354 -8.54 23.66 -11.06
N HIS A 355 -8.80 24.68 -10.25
CA HIS A 355 -9.99 25.51 -10.41
C HIS A 355 -9.60 26.86 -11.01
N THR A 356 -10.39 27.31 -11.97
CA THR A 356 -10.23 28.65 -12.54
C THR A 356 -10.52 29.74 -11.51
N ASN A 357 -9.73 30.83 -11.56
CA ASN A 357 -9.90 31.97 -10.68
C ASN A 357 -11.07 32.89 -11.10
N ASN A 358 -11.19 34.05 -10.46
CA ASN A 358 -12.22 35.06 -10.77
C ASN A 358 -12.15 35.67 -12.18
N LYS A 359 -11.07 35.42 -12.93
CA LYS A 359 -10.90 35.79 -14.35
C LYS A 359 -11.17 34.62 -15.29
N GLY A 360 -11.62 33.48 -14.77
CA GLY A 360 -11.81 32.24 -15.52
C GLY A 360 -10.50 31.62 -15.99
N GLU A 361 -9.40 31.87 -15.29
CA GLU A 361 -8.05 31.48 -15.72
C GLU A 361 -7.45 30.43 -14.77
N VAL A 362 -6.76 29.46 -15.37
CA VAL A 362 -5.85 28.52 -14.69
C VAL A 362 -4.54 28.45 -15.47
N THR A 363 -3.42 28.28 -14.76
CA THR A 363 -2.08 28.25 -15.36
C THR A 363 -1.37 26.94 -15.05
N PHE A 364 -0.81 26.30 -16.09
CA PHE A 364 0.10 25.18 -15.98
C PHE A 364 1.48 25.59 -16.47
N ASN A 365 2.56 25.26 -15.74
CA ASN A 365 3.91 25.38 -16.26
C ASN A 365 4.37 24.01 -16.75
N LEU A 366 4.36 23.81 -18.06
CA LEU A 366 4.70 22.52 -18.66
C LEU A 366 6.13 22.52 -19.17
N GLY A 367 6.87 21.45 -18.89
CA GLY A 367 8.16 21.17 -19.52
C GLY A 367 8.00 20.58 -20.91
N ALA A 368 9.12 20.42 -21.62
CA ALA A 368 9.12 19.90 -22.99
C ALA A 368 8.62 18.45 -23.08
N LEU A 369 7.74 18.15 -24.05
CA LEU A 369 7.18 16.81 -24.30
C LEU A 369 7.99 16.02 -25.34
N THR A 370 9.32 16.01 -25.19
CA THR A 370 10.27 15.39 -26.12
C THR A 370 10.69 13.98 -25.68
N TYR A 371 9.72 13.09 -25.47
CA TYR A 371 9.98 11.73 -25.00
C TYR A 371 10.87 10.91 -25.95
N ASN A 372 11.70 10.04 -25.38
CA ASN A 372 12.52 9.09 -26.14
C ASN A 372 11.81 7.72 -26.27
N GLU A 373 12.50 6.74 -26.85
CA GLU A 373 11.95 5.39 -27.09
C GLU A 373 11.60 4.60 -25.82
N ASN A 374 12.23 4.90 -24.67
CA ASN A 374 11.94 4.22 -23.40
C ASN A 374 10.56 4.58 -22.83
N ALA A 375 10.04 5.74 -23.21
CA ALA A 375 8.71 6.21 -22.83
C ALA A 375 7.59 5.68 -23.76
N SER A 376 7.93 4.92 -24.80
CA SER A 376 6.96 4.39 -25.77
C SER A 376 5.95 3.44 -25.09
N LYS A 377 4.65 3.52 -25.37
CA LYS A 377 3.92 4.49 -26.21
C LYS A 377 3.53 5.74 -25.42
N TYR A 378 3.56 6.91 -26.05
CA TYR A 378 3.20 8.18 -25.43
C TYR A 378 2.49 9.14 -26.41
N ASP A 379 1.81 10.15 -25.86
CA ASP A 379 1.32 11.32 -26.62
C ASP A 379 2.30 12.49 -26.50
N ALA A 380 2.59 13.19 -27.61
CA ALA A 380 3.43 14.40 -27.61
C ALA A 380 2.64 15.69 -27.25
N PHE A 381 1.47 15.51 -26.62
CA PHE A 381 0.55 16.56 -26.23
C PHE A 381 -0.29 16.12 -25.02
N TYR A 382 -0.83 17.09 -24.30
CA TYR A 382 -1.89 16.89 -23.32
C TYR A 382 -3.25 17.24 -23.91
N VAL A 383 -4.26 16.45 -23.58
CA VAL A 383 -5.67 16.74 -23.81
C VAL A 383 -6.19 17.62 -22.67
N ILE A 384 -6.83 18.73 -22.99
CA ILE A 384 -7.48 19.62 -22.02
C ILE A 384 -8.88 19.11 -21.73
N HIS A 385 -9.19 18.98 -20.44
CA HIS A 385 -10.54 18.74 -19.94
C HIS A 385 -11.02 19.91 -19.10
N VAL A 386 -12.28 20.32 -19.31
CA VAL A 386 -12.98 21.33 -18.51
C VAL A 386 -14.31 20.75 -18.07
N ASN A 387 -14.58 20.72 -16.75
CA ASN A 387 -15.78 20.13 -16.15
C ASN A 387 -16.06 18.69 -16.68
N GLY A 388 -15.00 17.90 -16.88
CA GLY A 388 -15.07 16.53 -17.39
C GLY A 388 -15.26 16.37 -18.91
N GLN A 389 -15.36 17.46 -19.67
CA GLN A 389 -15.46 17.42 -21.14
C GLN A 389 -14.12 17.78 -21.80
N GLN A 390 -13.78 17.09 -22.89
CA GLN A 390 -12.56 17.31 -23.68
C GLN A 390 -12.73 18.49 -24.67
N PHE A 391 -11.74 19.39 -24.75
CA PHE A 391 -11.80 20.59 -25.60
C PHE A 391 -10.67 20.74 -26.63
N GLY A 392 -9.53 20.09 -26.45
CA GLY A 392 -8.43 20.19 -27.41
C GLY A 392 -7.11 19.69 -26.85
N ASN A 393 -6.04 19.89 -27.62
CA ASN A 393 -4.70 19.43 -27.27
C ASN A 393 -3.75 20.61 -27.09
N ILE A 394 -2.82 20.50 -26.14
CA ILE A 394 -1.72 21.45 -25.91
C ILE A 394 -0.40 20.73 -25.87
N THR A 395 0.67 21.41 -26.25
CA THR A 395 2.03 20.90 -26.16
C THR A 395 2.95 21.97 -25.57
N SER A 396 4.13 21.55 -25.13
CA SER A 396 5.17 22.44 -24.66
C SER A 396 6.52 21.98 -25.20
N ASN A 397 7.36 22.95 -25.52
CA ASN A 397 8.75 22.78 -25.90
C ASN A 397 9.73 23.38 -24.87
N GLY A 398 9.23 23.81 -23.70
CA GLY A 398 10.04 24.34 -22.60
C GLY A 398 10.77 25.66 -22.91
N THR A 399 10.31 26.46 -23.87
CA THR A 399 11.04 27.67 -24.32
C THR A 399 10.87 28.93 -23.49
N GLY A 400 10.05 28.93 -22.44
CA GLY A 400 9.67 30.13 -21.70
C GLY A 400 8.51 30.92 -22.33
N ALA A 401 7.97 30.46 -23.46
CA ALA A 401 6.79 31.08 -24.09
C ALA A 401 5.54 30.96 -23.20
N VAL A 402 4.66 31.97 -23.31
CA VAL A 402 3.32 31.97 -22.73
C VAL A 402 2.32 31.60 -23.82
N CYS A 403 1.49 30.59 -23.59
CA CYS A 403 0.46 30.14 -24.50
C CYS A 403 -0.92 30.35 -23.85
N GLU A 404 -1.82 31.04 -24.54
CA GLU A 404 -3.19 31.23 -24.06
C GLU A 404 -4.15 30.36 -24.88
N VAL A 405 -4.96 29.55 -24.19
CA VAL A 405 -6.01 28.72 -24.78
C VAL A 405 -7.36 29.19 -24.27
N LYS A 406 -8.26 29.57 -25.20
CA LYS A 406 -9.62 30.02 -24.87
C LYS A 406 -10.61 28.89 -25.10
N ILE A 407 -11.42 28.59 -24.09
CA ILE A 407 -12.48 27.58 -24.12
C ILE A 407 -13.79 28.27 -23.76
N ASP A 408 -14.76 28.21 -24.67
CA ASP A 408 -16.10 28.74 -24.46
C ASP A 408 -17.11 27.59 -24.30
N LEU A 409 -17.79 27.56 -23.15
CA LEU A 409 -18.73 26.51 -22.77
C LEU A 409 -20.19 26.80 -23.19
N SER A 410 -20.48 27.91 -23.85
CA SER A 410 -21.87 28.24 -24.24
C SER A 410 -22.40 27.46 -25.46
N ASN A 411 -21.57 26.62 -26.09
CA ASN A 411 -21.87 25.94 -27.36
C ASN A 411 -22.27 24.47 -27.21
#